data_AF-A0A2V5VBA2-F1
#
_entry.id   AF-A0A2V5VBA2-F1
#
_cell.length_a   1.000
_cell.length_b   1.000
_cell.length_c   1.000
_cell.angle_alpha   90.00
_cell.angle_beta   90.00
_cell.angle_gamma   90.00
#
_symmetry.space_group_name_H-M   'P 1'
#
loop_
_entity.id
_entity.type
_entity.pdbx_description
1 polymer ?
#
loop_
_entity_poly.entity_id
_entity_poly.type
_entity_poly.pdbx_seq_one_letter_code
_entity_poly.pdbx_strand_id
1 'polypeptide(L)'
;MKINKQNNNNASGANRRGRRAKINFKARAGQWARTVPPLAKTPTVQILTISNVPSDILEAIDELAARQDRSRSSFVRRELQRIVAEYQAKEALSKSR
;
A
#
# COMPACT_ATOMS: atom_id res chain seq x y z
N MET A 1 -17.03 -9.73 -57.64
CA MET A 1 -15.92 -10.21 -56.79
C MET A 1 -14.95 -9.05 -56.61
N LYS A 2 -14.78 -8.52 -55.38
CA LYS A 2 -14.00 -7.30 -55.11
C LYS A 2 -12.51 -7.64 -55.00
N ILE A 3 -11.68 -6.94 -55.79
CA ILE A 3 -10.22 -6.98 -55.72
C ILE A 3 -9.80 -6.10 -54.53
N ASN A 4 -9.03 -6.65 -53.58
CA ASN A 4 -8.38 -5.84 -52.56
C ASN A 4 -6.86 -6.07 -52.61
N LYS A 5 -6.16 -5.04 -53.05
CA LYS A 5 -4.70 -4.95 -53.18
C LYS A 5 -4.13 -4.51 -51.84
N GLN A 6 -3.37 -5.38 -51.18
CA GLN A 6 -2.60 -5.03 -49.97
C GLN A 6 -1.11 -4.98 -50.33
N ASN A 7 -0.53 -3.77 -50.21
CA ASN A 7 0.91 -3.55 -49.99
C ASN A 7 1.28 -4.16 -48.62
N ASN A 8 2.52 -4.58 -48.31
CA ASN A 8 3.66 -3.75 -47.88
C ASN A 8 4.91 -4.67 -47.71
N ASN A 9 6.05 -4.38 -48.36
CA ASN A 9 7.24 -3.62 -47.90
C ASN A 9 8.38 -4.47 -47.29
N ASN A 10 9.40 -4.70 -48.14
CA ASN A 10 10.85 -4.65 -47.91
C ASN A 10 11.49 -5.53 -46.83
N ALA A 11 11.89 -6.74 -47.24
CA ALA A 11 13.00 -7.47 -46.63
C ALA A 11 14.32 -6.98 -47.24
N SER A 12 15.23 -6.41 -46.43
CA SER A 12 16.60 -6.13 -46.86
C SER A 12 17.58 -6.23 -45.70
N GLY A 13 18.60 -7.08 -45.89
CA GLY A 13 19.95 -6.79 -45.43
C GLY A 13 20.43 -7.51 -44.18
N ALA A 14 20.95 -8.72 -44.38
CA ALA A 14 21.90 -9.38 -43.49
C ALA A 14 23.23 -8.61 -43.36
N ASN A 15 23.95 -8.86 -42.26
CA ASN A 15 25.38 -8.61 -42.02
C ASN A 15 25.87 -7.17 -41.80
N ARG A 16 25.98 -6.76 -40.52
CA ARG A 16 27.07 -5.88 -40.03
C ARG A 16 27.59 -6.33 -38.66
N ARG A 17 28.22 -7.51 -38.65
CA ARG A 17 29.18 -7.89 -37.59
C ARG A 17 30.43 -7.04 -37.80
N GLY A 18 30.78 -6.23 -36.80
CA GLY A 18 32.13 -5.69 -36.64
C GLY A 18 32.22 -4.16 -36.56
N ARG A 19 32.10 -3.61 -35.35
CA ARG A 19 32.98 -2.53 -34.89
C ARG A 19 32.90 -2.35 -33.38
N ARG A 20 34.00 -2.74 -32.73
CA ARG A 20 34.49 -2.42 -31.39
C ARG A 20 33.78 -1.24 -30.69
N ALA A 21 33.24 -1.49 -29.51
CA ALA A 21 33.49 -0.64 -28.36
C ALA A 21 33.73 -1.56 -27.15
N LYS A 22 34.93 -1.47 -26.56
CA LYS A 22 35.17 -1.92 -25.18
C LYS A 22 34.23 -1.11 -24.30
N ILE A 23 33.03 -1.63 -24.03
CA ILE A 23 32.14 -1.02 -23.04
C ILE A 23 32.70 -1.45 -21.70
N ASN A 24 33.39 -0.52 -21.07
CA ASN A 24 34.04 -0.68 -19.77
C ASN A 24 33.08 -1.34 -18.77
N PHE A 25 33.36 -2.59 -18.41
CA PHE A 25 32.65 -3.37 -17.38
C PHE A 25 32.97 -2.86 -15.96
N LYS A 26 33.16 -1.54 -15.79
CA LYS A 26 33.65 -0.88 -14.57
C LYS A 26 32.87 0.38 -14.19
N ALA A 27 31.77 0.70 -14.87
CA ALA A 27 30.97 1.90 -14.61
C ALA A 27 29.61 1.64 -13.92
N ARG A 28 29.41 0.46 -13.29
CA ARG A 28 28.14 0.13 -12.63
C ARG A 28 28.25 -0.53 -11.26
N ALA A 29 29.42 -0.46 -10.62
CA ALA A 29 29.63 -0.96 -9.27
C ALA A 29 29.37 0.09 -8.17
N GLY A 30 29.23 1.38 -8.51
CA GLY A 30 29.10 2.48 -7.54
C GLY A 30 27.67 2.98 -7.27
N GLN A 31 26.67 2.54 -8.04
CA GLN A 31 25.29 3.05 -7.91
C GLN A 31 24.36 2.18 -7.05
N TRP A 32 24.80 0.99 -6.64
CA TRP A 32 23.99 0.10 -5.79
C TRP A 32 23.92 0.54 -4.32
N ALA A 33 24.70 1.56 -3.93
CA ALA A 33 24.82 2.01 -2.54
C ALA A 33 23.91 3.21 -2.18
N ARG A 34 23.10 3.76 -3.10
CA ARG A 34 22.35 5.02 -2.84
C ARG A 34 20.83 4.92 -2.89
N THR A 35 20.27 3.72 -2.97
CA THR A 35 18.83 3.53 -2.79
C THR A 35 18.59 2.27 -1.97
N VAL A 36 18.96 2.33 -0.68
CA VAL A 36 18.22 1.55 0.31
C VAL A 36 16.84 2.22 0.33
N PRO A 37 15.77 1.61 -0.21
CA PRO A 37 14.44 2.16 0.01
C PRO A 37 14.29 2.31 1.52
N PRO A 38 13.79 3.45 2.03
CA PRO A 38 13.54 3.58 3.46
C PRO A 38 12.76 2.33 3.87
N LEU A 39 13.27 1.61 4.88
CA LEU A 39 12.64 0.40 5.38
C LEU A 39 11.16 0.73 5.52
N ALA A 40 10.32 0.15 4.66
CA ALA A 40 8.91 0.48 4.64
C ALA A 40 8.44 0.24 6.08
N LYS A 41 8.04 1.31 6.77
CA LYS A 41 7.65 1.23 8.19
C LYS A 41 6.63 0.12 8.25
N THR A 42 7.03 -1.02 8.81
CA THR A 42 6.12 -2.14 8.97
C THR A 42 4.97 -1.59 9.81
N PRO A 43 3.71 -1.79 9.39
CA PRO A 43 2.59 -1.30 10.18
C PRO A 43 2.73 -1.91 11.58
N THR A 44 2.88 -1.05 12.59
CA THR A 44 2.86 -1.50 13.99
C THR A 44 1.45 -1.97 14.28
N VAL A 45 1.18 -3.25 14.06
CA VAL A 45 -0.08 -3.87 14.42
C VAL A 45 0.01 -4.21 15.90
N GLN A 46 -0.54 -3.34 16.75
CA GLN A 46 -0.75 -3.67 18.16
C GLN A 46 -2.02 -4.52 18.28
N ILE A 47 -1.89 -5.69 18.92
CA ILE A 47 -3.03 -6.53 19.27
C ILE A 47 -3.43 -6.17 20.70
N LEU A 48 -4.68 -5.73 20.86
CA LEU A 48 -5.26 -5.43 22.17
C LEU A 48 -6.26 -6.53 22.53
N THR A 49 -5.98 -7.25 23.61
CA THR A 49 -6.92 -8.21 24.20
C THR A 49 -7.80 -7.47 25.20
N ILE A 50 -9.10 -7.46 24.96
CA ILE A 50 -10.09 -6.90 25.89
C ILE A 50 -10.77 -8.08 26.57
N SER A 51 -10.51 -8.25 27.87
CA SER A 51 -11.11 -9.31 28.69
C SER A 51 -12.33 -8.80 29.46
N ASN A 52 -13.14 -9.74 29.96
CA ASN A 52 -14.29 -9.47 30.83
C ASN A 52 -15.35 -8.55 30.19
N VAL A 53 -15.54 -8.65 28.87
CA VAL A 53 -16.63 -7.95 28.20
C VAL A 53 -17.95 -8.69 28.48
N PRO A 54 -18.95 -8.02 29.07
CA PRO A 54 -20.29 -8.58 29.24
C PRO A 54 -20.89 -9.09 27.93
N SER A 55 -21.67 -10.17 27.99
CA SER A 55 -22.20 -10.84 26.79
C SER A 55 -23.16 -9.94 26.00
N ASP A 56 -23.98 -9.17 26.71
CA ASP A 56 -24.90 -8.17 26.14
C ASP A 56 -24.16 -7.09 25.35
N ILE A 57 -22.99 -6.65 25.85
CA ILE A 57 -22.14 -5.69 25.16
C ILE A 57 -21.53 -6.33 23.91
N LEU A 58 -21.07 -7.59 23.98
CA LEU A 58 -20.54 -8.29 22.81
C LEU A 58 -21.59 -8.45 21.71
N GLU A 59 -22.82 -8.81 22.09
CA GLU A 59 -23.95 -8.95 21.16
C GLU A 59 -24.31 -7.61 20.52
N ALA A 60 -24.38 -6.53 21.31
CA ALA A 60 -24.63 -5.19 20.79
C ALA A 60 -23.52 -4.74 19.81
N ILE A 61 -22.25 -5.05 20.08
CA ILE A 61 -21.15 -4.77 19.15
C ILE A 61 -21.35 -5.52 17.83
N ASP A 62 -21.72 -6.80 17.89
CA ASP A 62 -21.94 -7.62 16.70
C ASP A 62 -23.09 -7.08 15.85
N GLU A 63 -24.21 -6.74 16.47
CA GLU A 63 -25.34 -6.13 15.78
C GLU A 63 -24.95 -4.81 15.10
N LEU A 64 -24.29 -3.91 15.83
CA LEU A 64 -23.89 -2.61 15.30
C LEU A 64 -22.86 -2.73 14.17
N ALA A 65 -21.94 -3.69 14.27
CA ALA A 65 -20.99 -3.98 13.21
C ALA A 65 -21.70 -4.53 11.96
N ALA A 66 -22.64 -5.45 12.13
CA ALA A 66 -23.43 -6.02 11.03
C ALA A 66 -24.27 -4.97 10.31
N ARG A 67 -24.90 -4.02 11.04
CA ARG A 67 -25.66 -2.90 10.46
C ARG A 67 -24.82 -2.00 9.55
N GLN A 68 -23.50 -2.01 9.72
CA GLN A 68 -22.56 -1.20 8.93
C GLN A 68 -21.77 -2.04 7.91
N ASP A 69 -22.10 -3.32 7.75
CA ASP A 69 -21.35 -4.29 6.93
C ASP A 69 -19.85 -4.30 7.28
N ARG A 70 -19.55 -4.35 8.58
CA ARG A 70 -18.17 -4.32 9.11
C ARG A 70 -17.89 -5.55 9.97
N SER A 71 -16.62 -5.95 9.99
CA SER A 71 -16.15 -6.89 11.01
C SER A 71 -16.12 -6.24 12.39
N ARG A 72 -16.29 -7.06 13.44
CA ARG A 72 -16.19 -6.65 14.85
C ARG A 72 -14.93 -5.82 15.13
N SER A 73 -13.77 -6.30 14.69
CA SER A 73 -12.49 -5.60 14.90
C SER A 73 -12.39 -4.27 14.16
N SER A 74 -12.99 -4.16 12.96
CA SER A 74 -13.02 -2.91 12.19
C SER A 74 -13.91 -1.87 12.87
N PHE A 75 -15.08 -2.31 13.33
CA PHE A 75 -16.02 -1.47 14.08
C PHE A 75 -15.35 -0.93 15.36
N VAL A 76 -14.82 -1.81 16.22
CA VAL A 76 -14.15 -1.43 17.47
C VAL A 76 -12.98 -0.48 17.22
N ARG A 77 -12.17 -0.73 16.19
CA ARG A 77 -11.04 0.15 15.84
C ARG A 77 -11.49 1.56 15.48
N ARG A 78 -12.55 1.70 14.67
CA ARG A 78 -13.10 2.99 14.25
C ARG A 78 -13.64 3.77 15.45
N GLU A 79 -14.41 3.13 16.31
CA GLU A 79 -14.96 3.81 17.49
C GLU A 79 -13.88 4.18 18.49
N LEU A 80 -12.87 3.33 18.69
CA LEU A 80 -11.71 3.67 19.53
C LEU A 80 -10.97 4.90 19.00
N GLN A 81 -10.72 4.97 17.69
CA GLN A 81 -10.07 6.13 17.06
C GLN A 81 -10.88 7.41 17.26
N ARG A 82 -12.20 7.33 17.09
CA ARG A 82 -13.11 8.45 17.32
C ARG A 82 -13.03 8.95 18.76
N ILE A 83 -13.14 8.05 19.73
CA ILE A 83 -13.09 8.39 21.16
C ILE A 83 -11.74 9.01 21.52
N VAL A 84 -10.62 8.41 21.09
CA VAL A 84 -9.28 8.94 21.35
C VAL A 84 -9.11 10.35 20.79
N ALA A 85 -9.60 10.61 19.57
CA ALA A 85 -9.56 11.94 18.97
C ALA A 85 -10.39 12.96 19.77
N GLU A 86 -11.58 12.57 20.23
CA GLU A 86 -12.43 13.42 21.08
C GLU A 86 -11.77 13.74 22.43
N TYR A 87 -11.11 12.76 23.06
CA TYR A 87 -10.36 12.97 24.30
C TYR A 87 -9.16 13.91 24.09
N GLN A 88 -8.37 13.70 23.03
CA GLN A 88 -7.23 14.56 22.70
C GLN A 88 -7.67 16.00 22.40
N ALA A 89 -8.79 16.18 21.70
CA ALA A 89 -9.35 17.49 21.44
C ALA A 89 -9.77 18.21 22.73
N LYS A 90 -10.39 17.49 23.66
CA LYS A 90 -10.77 18.02 24.99
C LYS A 90 -9.54 18.39 25.83
N GLU A 91 -8.52 17.53 25.87
CA GLU A 91 -7.28 17.82 26.60
C GLU A 91 -6.54 19.03 26.03
N ALA A 92 -6.50 19.17 24.70
CA ALA A 92 -5.86 20.32 24.06
C ALA A 92 -6.54 21.63 24.47
N LEU A 93 -7.88 21.65 24.50
CA LEU A 93 -8.66 22.81 24.92
C LEU A 93 -8.48 23.14 26.42
N SER A 94 -8.33 22.12 27.27
CA SER A 94 -8.11 22.34 28.71
C SER A 94 -6.70 22.84 29.03
N LYS A 95 -5.69 22.49 28.22
CA LYS A 95 -4.28 22.90 28.42
C LYS A 95 -3.97 24.29 27.86
N SER A 96 -4.84 24.87 27.05
CA SER A 96 -4.68 26.21 26.48
C SER A 96 -5.35 27.33 27.29
N ARG A 97 -5.95 27.00 28.44
CA ARG A 97 -6.50 27.96 29.41
C ARG A 97 -5.57 28.08 30.60
#